data_AF-A0A2X1KE68-F1
#
_entry.id   AF-A0A2X1KE68-F1
#
_cell.length_a   1.000
_cell.length_b   1.000
_cell.length_c   1.000
_cell.angle_alpha   90.00
_cell.angle_beta   90.00
_cell.angle_gamma   90.00
#
_symmetry.space_group_name_H-M   'P 1'
#
loop_
_entity.id
_entity.type
_entity.pdbx_description
1 polymer ?
#
loop_
_entity_poly.entity_id
_entity_poly.type
_entity_poly.pdbx_seq_one_letter_code
_entity_poly.pdbx_strand_id
1 'polypeptide(L)'
;MGRETAAARQTLLEKGSVLIRALESGSRVGMGMRMHHAQQQALLEEMAGQPGVRWFAVTDEQGTIVMHSNSGMVGKQLYSPQEMQQLHPGDEEAWRRTR
;
A
#
# COMPACT_ATOMS: atom_id res chain seq x y z
N MET A 1 24.47 13.74 14.28
CA MET A 1 23.01 13.55 14.15
C MET A 1 22.47 13.48 12.71
N GLY A 2 23.29 13.38 11.66
CA GLY A 2 22.79 13.32 10.26
C GLY A 2 22.79 11.93 9.59
N ARG A 3 23.61 11.00 10.09
CA ARG A 3 23.75 9.65 9.50
C ARG A 3 22.67 8.68 9.95
N GLU A 4 22.26 8.75 11.22
CA GLU A 4 21.20 7.89 11.77
C GLU A 4 19.84 8.15 11.10
N THR A 5 19.53 9.42 10.80
CA THR A 5 18.28 9.80 10.11
C THR A 5 18.28 9.37 8.64
N ALA A 6 19.43 9.43 7.96
CA ALA A 6 19.56 8.95 6.59
C ALA A 6 19.48 7.41 6.50
N ALA A 7 20.14 6.70 7.41
CA ALA A 7 20.07 5.24 7.47
C ALA A 7 18.67 4.74 7.84
N ALA A 8 18.03 5.35 8.84
CA ALA A 8 16.64 5.02 9.21
C ALA A 8 15.66 5.28 8.06
N ARG A 9 15.85 6.37 7.30
CA ARG A 9 15.07 6.66 6.09
C ARG A 9 15.30 5.62 5.02
N GLN A 10 16.55 5.26 4.76
CA GLN A 10 16.90 4.25 3.76
C GLN A 10 16.26 2.90 4.11
N THR A 11 16.34 2.48 5.37
CA THR A 11 15.69 1.26 5.85
C THR A 11 14.15 1.32 5.71
N LEU A 12 13.52 2.48 5.94
CA LEU A 12 12.08 2.64 5.72
C LEU A 12 11.70 2.49 4.24
N LEU A 13 12.49 3.06 3.33
CA LEU A 13 12.26 2.95 1.88
C LEU A 13 12.46 1.50 1.40
N GLU A 14 13.53 0.84 1.84
CA GLU A 14 13.82 -0.56 1.49
C GLU A 14 12.71 -1.50 1.98
N LYS A 15 12.30 -1.36 3.25
CA LYS A 15 11.21 -2.17 3.82
C LYS A 15 9.88 -1.91 3.12
N GLY A 16 9.59 -0.65 2.83
CA GLY A 16 8.39 -0.27 2.09
C GLY A 16 8.37 -0.86 0.68
N SER A 17 9.49 -0.81 -0.05
CA SER A 17 9.62 -1.40 -1.38
C SER A 17 9.40 -2.91 -1.38
N VAL A 18 9.96 -3.61 -0.39
CA VAL A 18 9.74 -5.06 -0.23
C VAL A 18 8.25 -5.37 -0.01
N LEU A 19 7.54 -4.57 0.79
CA LEU A 19 6.11 -4.76 1.06
C LEU A 19 5.23 -4.47 -0.16
N ILE A 20 5.56 -3.42 -0.93
CA ILE A 20 4.86 -3.09 -2.19
C ILE A 20 5.03 -4.25 -3.18
N ARG A 21 6.27 -4.71 -3.40
CA ARG A 21 6.56 -5.82 -4.33
C ARG A 21 5.93 -7.14 -3.86
N ALA A 22 5.87 -7.40 -2.56
CA ALA A 22 5.18 -8.57 -2.00
C ALA A 22 3.66 -8.51 -2.27
N LEU A 23 3.04 -7.35 -2.11
CA LEU A 23 1.63 -7.13 -2.42
C LEU A 23 1.36 -7.29 -3.92
N GLU A 24 2.18 -6.68 -4.78
CA GLU A 24 2.04 -6.74 -6.24
C GLU A 24 2.24 -8.16 -6.78
N SER A 25 3.28 -8.86 -6.30
CA SER A 25 3.55 -10.24 -6.67
C SER A 25 2.44 -11.18 -6.18
N GLY A 26 1.97 -11.01 -4.94
CA GLY A 26 0.83 -11.75 -4.39
C GLY A 26 -0.47 -11.52 -5.17
N SER A 27 -0.73 -10.28 -5.57
CA SER A 27 -1.89 -9.92 -6.41
C SER A 27 -1.78 -10.50 -7.83
N ARG A 28 -0.61 -10.41 -8.47
CA ARG A 28 -0.36 -10.95 -9.83
C ARG A 28 -0.48 -12.47 -9.90
N VAL A 29 0.04 -13.19 -8.89
CA VAL A 29 -0.15 -14.64 -8.77
C VAL A 29 -1.62 -14.97 -8.53
N GLY A 30 -2.32 -14.18 -7.71
CA GLY A 30 -3.75 -14.36 -7.44
C GLY A 30 -4.65 -14.15 -8.66
N MET A 31 -4.33 -13.21 -9.55
CA MET A 31 -5.04 -13.00 -10.82
C MET A 31 -4.92 -14.21 -11.77
N GLY A 32 -3.81 -14.96 -11.73
CA GLY A 32 -3.65 -16.21 -12.47
C GLY A 32 -4.36 -17.43 -11.87
N MET A 33 -4.76 -17.35 -10.59
CA MET A 33 -5.31 -18.48 -9.81
C MET A 33 -6.80 -18.33 -9.44
N ARG A 34 -7.53 -17.34 -9.97
CA ARG A 34 -8.89 -16.95 -9.48
C ARG A 34 -8.92 -16.74 -7.97
N MET A 35 -7.92 -16.03 -7.44
CA MET A 35 -7.91 -15.64 -6.04
C MET A 35 -9.12 -14.75 -5.74
N HIS A 36 -9.88 -15.10 -4.70
CA HIS A 36 -11.07 -14.35 -4.31
C HIS A 36 -10.67 -13.12 -3.48
N HIS A 37 -11.45 -12.03 -3.58
CA HIS A 37 -11.24 -10.77 -2.85
C HIS A 37 -10.95 -10.96 -1.34
N ALA A 38 -11.57 -11.96 -0.72
CA ALA A 38 -11.32 -12.33 0.68
C ALA A 38 -9.86 -12.74 0.99
N GLN A 39 -9.18 -13.40 0.05
CA GLN A 39 -7.78 -13.83 0.23
C GLN A 39 -6.81 -12.64 0.08
N GLN A 40 -7.10 -11.69 -0.81
CA GLN A 40 -6.31 -10.47 -0.97
C GLN A 40 -6.44 -9.57 0.26
N GLN A 41 -7.65 -9.48 0.81
CA GLN A 41 -7.93 -8.76 2.05
C GLN A 41 -7.16 -9.37 3.24
N ALA A 42 -7.17 -10.70 3.39
CA ALA A 42 -6.42 -11.38 4.46
C ALA A 42 -4.90 -11.14 4.36
N LEU A 43 -4.32 -11.23 3.15
CA LEU A 43 -2.90 -10.94 2.93
C LEU A 43 -2.55 -9.49 3.34
N LEU A 44 -3.41 -8.55 3.00
CA LEU A 44 -3.21 -7.14 3.34
C LEU A 44 -3.28 -6.91 4.86
N GLU A 45 -4.18 -7.61 5.56
CA GLU A 45 -4.26 -7.61 7.03
C GLU A 45 -3.00 -8.21 7.67
N GLU A 46 -2.49 -9.34 7.16
CA GLU A 46 -1.24 -9.95 7.63
C GLU A 46 -0.03 -9.02 7.45
N MET A 47 0.09 -8.38 6.29
CA MET A 47 1.17 -7.41 6.03
C MET A 47 1.07 -6.19 6.94
N ALA A 48 -0.14 -5.75 7.28
CA ALA A 48 -0.35 -4.64 8.21
C ALA A 48 0.09 -4.96 9.64
N GLY A 49 0.16 -6.24 10.01
CA GLY A 49 0.68 -6.71 11.29
C GLY A 49 2.20 -6.53 11.47
N GLN A 50 2.93 -6.13 10.42
CA GLN A 50 4.38 -5.95 10.49
C GLN A 50 4.76 -4.70 11.32
N PRO A 51 5.79 -4.78 12.18
CA PRO A 51 6.25 -3.65 12.97
C PRO A 51 6.66 -2.44 12.10
N GLY A 52 6.15 -1.26 12.46
CA GLY A 52 6.44 -0.02 11.74
C GLY A 52 5.49 0.30 10.57
N VAL A 53 4.55 -0.59 10.27
CA VAL A 53 3.43 -0.33 9.34
C VAL A 53 2.24 0.20 10.14
N ARG A 54 1.65 1.31 9.69
CA ARG A 54 0.42 1.84 10.31
C ARG A 54 -0.83 1.20 9.72
N TRP A 55 -0.91 1.11 8.40
CA TRP A 55 -1.97 0.44 7.63
C TRP A 55 -1.55 0.38 6.16
N PHE A 56 -2.21 -0.50 5.42
CA PHE A 56 -2.23 -0.57 3.96
C PHE A 56 -3.62 -0.21 3.44
N ALA A 57 -3.65 0.43 2.29
CA ALA A 57 -4.85 0.70 1.53
C ALA A 57 -4.54 0.53 0.04
N VAL A 58 -5.47 -0.08 -0.71
CA VAL A 58 -5.47 -0.07 -2.17
C VAL A 58 -6.69 0.73 -2.60
N THR A 59 -6.51 1.68 -3.50
CA THR A 59 -7.58 2.52 -4.03
C THR A 59 -7.79 2.29 -5.52
N ASP A 60 -8.99 2.59 -6.01
CA ASP A 60 -9.21 2.81 -7.44
C ASP A 60 -8.66 4.18 -7.89
N GLU A 61 -8.79 4.48 -9.19
CA GLU A 61 -8.34 5.73 -9.80
C GLU A 61 -9.08 6.97 -9.26
N GLN A 62 -10.28 6.78 -8.69
CA GLN A 62 -11.07 7.83 -8.07
C GLN A 62 -10.65 8.07 -6.61
N GLY A 63 -9.81 7.19 -6.04
CA GLY A 63 -9.33 7.25 -4.66
C GLY A 63 -10.26 6.57 -3.65
N THR A 64 -11.20 5.75 -4.13
CA THR A 64 -12.05 4.90 -3.30
C THR A 64 -11.26 3.68 -2.84
N ILE A 65 -11.33 3.36 -1.56
CA ILE A 65 -10.65 2.20 -0.98
C ILE A 65 -11.32 0.90 -1.48
N VAL A 66 -10.57 0.06 -2.16
CA VAL A 66 -11.01 -1.28 -2.62
C VAL A 66 -10.52 -2.40 -1.70
N MET A 67 -9.44 -2.16 -0.94
CA MET A 67 -8.92 -3.04 0.12
C MET A 67 -8.20 -2.22 1.19
N HIS A 68 -8.28 -2.62 2.46
CA HIS A 68 -7.66 -1.88 3.57
C HIS A 68 -7.41 -2.76 4.79
N SER A 69 -6.40 -2.47 5.62
CA SER A 69 -6.08 -3.26 6.83
C SER A 69 -7.18 -3.30 7.90
N ASN A 70 -8.21 -2.50 7.69
CA ASN A 70 -9.46 -2.47 8.44
C ASN A 70 -10.56 -2.52 7.38
N SER A 71 -11.24 -3.66 7.28
CA SER A 71 -12.28 -3.92 6.29
C SER A 71 -13.44 -2.91 6.35
N GLY A 72 -13.70 -2.29 7.51
CA GLY A 72 -14.68 -1.21 7.67
C GLY A 72 -14.32 0.11 6.97
N MET A 73 -13.15 0.20 6.33
CA MET A 73 -12.72 1.33 5.51
C MET A 73 -12.97 1.10 4.01
N VAL A 74 -13.25 -0.13 3.59
CA VAL A 74 -13.54 -0.44 2.18
C VAL A 74 -14.80 0.31 1.73
N GLY A 75 -14.75 0.89 0.53
CA GLY A 75 -15.79 1.75 -0.02
C GLY A 75 -15.75 3.22 0.42
N LYS A 76 -14.87 3.59 1.37
CA LYS A 76 -14.66 5.00 1.74
C LYS A 76 -13.68 5.69 0.79
N GLN A 77 -13.80 7.00 0.68
CA GLN A 77 -12.87 7.84 -0.06
C GLN A 77 -11.61 8.09 0.79
N LEU A 78 -10.43 7.67 0.31
CA LEU A 78 -9.13 8.01 0.93
C LEU A 78 -8.54 9.28 0.32
N TYR A 79 -8.64 9.40 -1.00
CA TYR A 79 -8.20 10.55 -1.77
C TYR A 79 -9.31 11.02 -2.69
N SER A 80 -9.43 12.32 -2.90
CA SER A 80 -10.25 12.86 -3.96
C SER A 80 -9.66 12.50 -5.34
N PRO A 81 -10.48 12.48 -6.42
CA PRO A 81 -9.95 12.26 -7.77
C PRO A 81 -8.88 13.27 -8.18
N GLN A 82 -8.98 14.51 -7.68
CA GLN A 82 -7.98 15.55 -7.95
C GLN A 82 -6.65 15.26 -7.24
N GLU A 83 -6.68 14.74 -6.02
CA GLU A 83 -5.47 14.30 -5.32
C GLU A 83 -4.85 13.08 -6.02
N MET A 84 -5.66 12.12 -6.46
CA MET A 84 -5.18 10.96 -7.23
C MET A 84 -4.44 11.38 -8.50
N GLN A 85 -4.95 12.37 -9.24
CA GLN A 85 -4.26 12.92 -10.41
C GLN A 85 -2.91 13.53 -10.04
N GLN A 86 -2.82 14.25 -8.92
CA GLN A 86 -1.57 14.86 -8.45
C GLN A 86 -0.54 13.84 -7.94
N LEU A 87 -1.00 12.67 -7.49
CA LEU A 87 -0.12 11.57 -7.07
C LEU A 87 0.61 10.94 -8.26
N HIS A 88 0.11 11.14 -9.49
CA HIS A 88 0.64 10.54 -10.72
C HIS A 88 0.94 9.03 -10.56
N PRO A 89 -0.07 8.21 -10.18
CA PRO A 89 0.14 6.77 -10.04
C PRO A 89 0.65 6.18 -11.37
N GLY A 90 1.66 5.33 -11.27
CA GLY A 90 2.27 4.65 -12.41
C GLY A 90 2.92 3.34 -11.96
N ASP A 91 3.69 2.72 -12.85
CA ASP A 91 4.31 1.41 -12.59
C ASP A 91 5.53 1.48 -11.64
N GLU A 92 5.99 2.68 -11.31
CA GLU A 92 7.12 2.89 -10.41
C GLU A 92 6.67 3.29 -9.00
N GLU A 93 7.37 2.76 -7.99
CA GLU A 93 7.12 3.08 -6.59
C GLU A 93 7.47 4.54 -6.26
N ALA A 94 6.51 5.27 -5.67
CA ALA A 94 6.69 6.67 -5.28
C ALA A 94 6.49 6.88 -3.78
N TRP A 95 7.37 7.68 -3.17
CA TRP A 95 7.35 7.95 -1.74
C TRP A 95 7.00 9.41 -1.46
N ARG A 96 5.97 9.64 -0.65
CA ARG A 96 5.65 10.97 -0.12
C ARG A 96 5.63 10.97 1.40
N ARG A 97 6.08 12.06 1.99
CA ARG A 97 5.95 12.28 3.42
C ARG A 97 4.58 12.87 3.69
N THR A 98 3.72 12.11 4.35
CA THR A 98 2.45 12.60 4.89
C THR A 98 2.73 13.29 6.24
N ARG A 99 2.01 14.37 6.53
CA ARG A 99 2.13 15.10 7.81
C ARG A 99 1.37 14.38 8.91
#